data_AF-A0A1G5PF33-F1
#
_entry.id   AF-A0A1G5PF33-F1
#
_cell.length_a   1.000
_cell.length_b   1.000
_cell.length_c   1.000
_cell.angle_alpha   90.00
_cell.angle_beta   90.00
_cell.angle_gamma   90.00
#
_symmetry.space_group_name_H-M   'P 1'
#
loop_
_entity.id
_entity.type
_entity.pdbx_description
1 polymer ?
#
loop_
_entity_poly.entity_id
_entity_poly.type
_entity_poly.pdbx_seq_one_letter_code
_entity_poly.pdbx_strand_id
1 'polypeptide(L)'
;MSSYLFDPRIVPTAPGSHGIDPFAPPATFAGGPGEYRALVRERYREHYGRYRILLHVRAAEEGATLTFLGPYAAEAQLIINTLFGQTEHPERVSVR
;
A
#
# COMPACT_ATOMS: atom_id res chain seq x y z
N MET A 1 12.29 10.91 21.04
CA MET A 1 11.22 10.74 20.05
C MET A 1 11.81 9.94 18.91
N SER A 2 11.49 8.63 18.82
CA SER A 2 12.05 7.80 17.74
C SER A 2 11.40 8.26 16.44
N SER A 3 12.18 8.90 15.59
CA SER A 3 11.86 9.13 14.19
C SER A 3 11.70 7.75 13.56
N TYR A 4 10.46 7.27 13.47
CA TYR A 4 10.13 6.11 12.66
C TYR A 4 10.43 6.47 11.21
N LEU A 5 11.68 6.24 10.81
CA LEU A 5 12.09 6.25 9.41
C LEU A 5 11.15 5.30 8.69
N PHE A 6 10.60 5.78 7.58
CA PHE A 6 9.78 4.94 6.72
C PHE A 6 10.62 3.75 6.25
N ASP A 7 10.19 2.54 6.57
CA ASP A 7 10.77 1.30 6.05
C ASP A 7 9.82 0.73 4.99
N PRO A 8 10.19 0.73 3.70
CA PRO A 8 9.32 0.21 2.64
C PRO A 8 9.04 -1.29 2.77
N ARG A 9 9.70 -2.01 3.66
CA ARG A 9 9.46 -3.43 3.92
C ARG A 9 8.35 -3.67 4.94
N ILE A 10 7.90 -2.65 5.66
CA ILE A 10 6.84 -2.74 6.66
C ILE A 10 5.59 -2.06 6.11
N VAL A 11 4.50 -2.82 5.98
CA VAL A 11 3.21 -2.33 5.46
C VAL A 11 2.19 -2.35 6.61
N PRO A 12 2.03 -1.26 7.36
CA PRO A 12 1.04 -1.17 8.43
C PRO A 12 -0.37 -1.05 7.83
N THR A 13 -1.30 -1.87 8.33
CA THR A 13 -2.70 -1.90 7.88
C THR A 13 -3.69 -1.72 9.02
N ALA A 14 -3.24 -1.64 10.28
CA ALA A 14 -4.12 -1.40 11.41
C ALA A 14 -4.64 0.06 11.45
N PRO A 15 -5.94 0.29 11.69
CA PRO A 15 -6.48 1.62 11.95
C PRO A 15 -5.69 2.35 13.05
N GLY A 16 -5.28 3.58 12.78
CA GLY A 16 -4.53 4.41 13.73
C GLY A 16 -3.06 4.02 13.91
N SER A 17 -2.59 2.97 13.22
CA SER A 17 -1.16 2.68 13.16
C SER A 17 -0.45 3.67 12.23
N HIS A 18 0.80 4.01 12.54
CA HIS A 18 1.76 4.67 11.63
C HIS A 18 1.13 5.70 10.66
N GLY A 19 0.65 6.83 11.19
CA GLY A 19 -0.31 7.73 10.52
C GLY A 19 0.10 8.43 9.22
N ILE A 20 1.28 8.16 8.68
CA ILE A 20 1.74 8.70 7.38
C ILE A 20 1.72 7.61 6.30
N ASP A 21 1.55 6.34 6.66
CA ASP A 21 1.55 5.25 5.70
C ASP A 21 0.22 5.13 4.94
N PRO A 22 0.26 5.05 3.59
CA PRO A 22 -0.96 4.98 2.79
C PRO A 22 -1.76 3.68 2.98
N PHE A 23 -1.16 2.63 3.54
CA PHE A 23 -1.87 1.39 3.88
C PHE A 23 -2.50 1.40 5.27
N ALA A 24 -2.15 2.36 6.14
CA ALA A 24 -2.68 2.46 7.49
C ALA A 24 -3.96 3.34 7.54
N PRO A 25 -5.14 2.79 7.83
CA PRO A 25 -6.36 3.58 7.90
C PRO A 25 -6.34 4.58 9.06
N PRO A 26 -7.16 5.64 9.04
CA PRO A 26 -7.35 6.47 10.22
C PRO A 26 -7.88 5.65 11.39
N ALA A 27 -7.63 6.08 12.63
CA ALA A 27 -8.04 5.35 13.84
C ALA A 27 -9.55 5.07 13.92
N THR A 28 -10.35 5.94 13.30
CA THR A 28 -11.82 5.83 13.24
C THR A 28 -12.33 4.95 12.10
N PHE A 29 -11.45 4.31 11.33
CA PHE A 29 -11.84 3.48 10.20
C PHE A 29 -12.54 2.20 10.67
N ALA A 30 -13.80 2.03 10.25
CA ALA A 30 -14.64 0.88 10.56
C ALA A 30 -15.16 0.15 9.31
N GLY A 31 -14.59 0.43 8.13
CA GLY A 31 -14.99 -0.16 6.86
C GLY A 31 -14.50 -1.61 6.69
N GLY A 32 -15.09 -2.35 5.77
CA GLY A 32 -14.65 -3.70 5.43
C GLY A 32 -13.55 -3.70 4.35
N PRO A 33 -13.22 -4.89 3.80
CA PRO A 33 -12.24 -5.04 2.72
C PRO A 33 -12.51 -4.19 1.47
N GLY A 34 -13.77 -3.90 1.16
CA GLY A 34 -14.16 -3.05 0.04
C GLY A 34 -13.79 -1.60 0.27
N GLU A 35 -14.19 -1.06 1.41
CA GLU A 35 -13.91 0.31 1.85
C GLU A 35 -12.40 0.53 2.04
N TYR A 36 -11.69 -0.48 2.57
CA TYR A 36 -10.24 -0.41 2.72
C TYR A 36 -9.54 -0.25 1.37
N ARG A 37 -9.92 -1.05 0.37
CA ARG A 37 -9.38 -0.94 -0.99
C ARG A 37 -9.73 0.40 -1.64
N ALA A 38 -10.92 0.94 -1.38
CA ALA A 38 -11.32 2.25 -1.85
C ALA A 38 -10.45 3.37 -1.24
N LEU A 39 -10.19 3.29 0.07
CA LEU A 39 -9.29 4.21 0.78
C LEU A 39 -7.87 4.20 0.20
N VAL A 40 -7.27 3.02 0.03
CA VAL A 40 -5.92 2.92 -0.55
C VAL A 40 -5.90 3.43 -2.00
N ARG A 41 -6.95 3.16 -2.77
CA ARG A 41 -7.11 3.68 -4.14
C ARG A 41 -7.18 5.22 -4.16
N GLU A 42 -7.89 5.83 -3.23
CA GLU A 42 -7.95 7.29 -3.09
C GLU A 42 -6.56 7.85 -2.79
N ARG A 43 -5.86 7.29 -1.80
CA ARG A 43 -4.49 7.68 -1.44
C ARG A 43 -3.49 7.48 -2.58
N TYR A 44 -3.68 6.49 -3.43
CA TYR A 44 -2.86 6.28 -4.62
C TYR A 44 -3.04 7.39 -5.68
N ARG A 45 -4.16 8.12 -5.66
CA ARG A 45 -4.36 9.29 -6.54
C ARG A 45 -3.63 10.53 -6.03
N GLU A 46 -3.33 10.58 -4.73
CA GLU A 46 -2.59 11.67 -4.11
C GLU A 46 -1.08 11.55 -4.35
N HIS A 47 -0.38 12.66 -4.57
CA HIS A 47 1.05 12.65 -4.89
C HIS A 47 1.89 11.89 -3.84
N TYR A 48 1.68 12.21 -2.56
CA TYR A 48 2.45 11.63 -1.46
C TYR A 48 2.07 10.17 -1.18
N GLY A 49 0.77 9.85 -1.18
CA GLY A 49 0.27 8.48 -0.99
C GLY A 49 0.76 7.55 -2.11
N ARG A 50 0.69 8.00 -3.37
CA ARG A 50 1.24 7.29 -4.52
C ARG A 50 2.73 6.99 -4.36
N TYR A 51 3.52 8.00 -4.01
CA TYR A 51 4.96 7.85 -3.85
C TYR A 51 5.31 6.76 -2.82
N ARG A 52 4.67 6.77 -1.65
CA ARG A 52 4.90 5.74 -0.62
C ARG A 52 4.42 4.35 -1.02
N ILE A 53 3.26 4.24 -1.67
CA ILE A 53 2.79 2.94 -2.20
C ILE A 53 3.83 2.36 -3.16
N LEU A 54 4.36 3.17 -4.07
CA LEU A 54 5.38 2.74 -5.03
C LEU A 54 6.72 2.37 -4.37
N LEU A 55 7.07 2.95 -3.22
CA LEU A 55 8.25 2.50 -2.47
C LEU A 55 8.11 1.06 -1.93
N HIS A 56 6.92 0.67 -1.45
CA HIS A 56 6.67 -0.72 -1.06
C HIS A 56 6.73 -1.66 -2.26
N VAL A 57 6.13 -1.25 -3.39
CA VAL A 57 6.20 -2.02 -4.65
C VAL A 57 7.65 -2.19 -5.08
N ARG A 58 8.44 -1.12 -5.07
CA ARG A 58 9.86 -1.16 -5.44
C ARG A 58 10.67 -2.08 -4.55
N ALA A 59 10.43 -2.07 -3.24
CA ALA A 59 11.09 -3.00 -2.34
C ALA A 59 10.76 -4.46 -2.69
N ALA A 60 9.50 -4.77 -3.05
CA ALA A 60 9.12 -6.09 -3.54
C ALA A 60 9.81 -6.44 -4.87
N GLU A 61 9.93 -5.49 -5.81
CA GLU A 61 10.67 -5.67 -7.07
C GLU A 61 12.13 -6.02 -6.84
N GLU A 62 12.76 -5.42 -5.84
CA GLU A 62 14.16 -5.68 -5.47
C GLU A 62 14.33 -6.97 -4.66
N GLY A 63 13.26 -7.77 -4.53
CA GLY A 63 13.27 -9.07 -3.85
C GLY A 63 13.16 -8.99 -2.33
N ALA A 64 12.79 -7.83 -1.76
CA ALA A 64 12.59 -7.71 -0.33
C ALA A 64 11.32 -8.45 0.11
N THR A 65 11.41 -9.14 1.24
CA THR A 65 10.22 -9.69 1.91
C THR A 65 9.47 -8.57 2.62
N LEU A 66 8.21 -8.34 2.22
CA LEU A 66 7.34 -7.38 2.87
C LEU A 66 6.63 -8.00 4.09
N THR A 67 6.56 -7.25 5.18
CA THR A 67 5.84 -7.61 6.40
C THR A 67 4.57 -6.77 6.52
N PHE A 68 3.41 -7.42 6.47
CA PHE A 68 2.11 -6.76 6.58
C PHE A 68 1.59 -6.84 8.01
N LEU A 69 1.23 -5.71 8.62
CA LEU A 69 0.88 -5.63 10.04
C LEU A 69 -0.52 -5.05 10.24
N GLY A 70 -1.50 -5.91 10.49
CA GLY A 70 -2.85 -5.50 10.84
C GLY A 70 -3.96 -6.29 10.14
N PRO A 71 -5.22 -5.89 10.34
CA PRO A 71 -6.40 -6.64 9.91
C PRO A 71 -6.64 -6.62 8.40
N TYR A 72 -6.07 -5.65 7.67
CA TYR A 72 -6.21 -5.56 6.21
C TYR A 72 -4.95 -6.00 5.46
N ALA A 73 -4.13 -6.87 6.09
CA ALA A 73 -2.90 -7.38 5.51
C ALA A 73 -3.12 -8.10 4.17
N ALA A 74 -4.18 -8.90 4.06
CA ALA A 74 -4.50 -9.64 2.84
C ALA A 74 -4.83 -8.68 1.68
N GLU A 75 -5.63 -7.65 1.94
CA GLU A 75 -6.00 -6.63 0.96
C GLU A 75 -4.80 -5.82 0.51
N ALA A 76 -3.94 -5.40 1.46
CA ALA A 76 -2.71 -4.67 1.16
C ALA A 76 -1.76 -5.50 0.28
N GLN A 77 -1.61 -6.79 0.58
CA GLN A 77 -0.79 -7.70 -0.21
C GLN A 77 -1.33 -7.85 -1.63
N LEU A 78 -2.65 -8.00 -1.81
CA LEU A 78 -3.27 -8.06 -3.14
C LEU A 78 -3.03 -6.77 -3.94
N ILE A 79 -3.12 -5.61 -3.30
CA ILE A 79 -2.85 -4.31 -3.95
C ILE A 79 -1.40 -4.25 -4.44
N ILE A 80 -0.42 -4.56 -3.57
CA ILE A 80 1.00 -4.53 -3.94
C ILE A 80 1.29 -5.52 -5.06
N ASN A 81 0.81 -6.77 -4.96
CA ASN A 81 1.02 -7.78 -6.00
C ASN A 81 0.43 -7.36 -7.34
N THR A 82 -0.74 -6.70 -7.31
CA THR A 82 -1.36 -6.15 -8.53
C THR A 82 -0.48 -5.09 -9.15
N LEU A 83 0.00 -4.12 -8.37
CA LEU A 83 0.84 -3.03 -8.86
C LEU A 83 2.21 -3.52 -9.34
N PHE A 84 2.83 -4.44 -8.61
CA PHE A 84 4.07 -5.12 -8.99
C PHE A 84 3.95 -5.81 -10.35
N GLY A 85 2.85 -6.53 -10.61
CA GLY A 85 2.60 -7.12 -11.92
C GLY A 85 2.36 -6.10 -13.05
N GLN A 86 1.95 -4.86 -12.73
CA GLN A 86 1.80 -3.77 -13.71
C GLN A 86 3.11 -3.03 -13.99
N THR A 87 4.02 -2.94 -13.02
CA THR A 87 5.33 -2.29 -13.22
C THR A 87 6.26 -3.13 -14.09
N GLU A 88 6.04 -4.45 -14.15
CA GLU A 88 6.76 -5.35 -15.06
C GLU A 88 6.41 -5.12 -16.56
N HIS A 89 5.27 -4.49 -16.95
CA HIS A 89 4.94 -4.09 -18.35
C HIS A 89 3.72 -3.11 -18.46
N PRO A 90 3.89 -1.84 -18.87
CA PRO A 90 2.76 -0.92 -19.12
C PRO A 90 2.14 -0.96 -20.54
N GLU A 91 2.70 -1.72 -21.50
CA GLU A 91 2.33 -1.58 -22.94
C GLU A 91 1.22 -2.52 -23.47
N ARG A 92 0.48 -3.26 -22.64
CA ARG A 92 -0.55 -4.21 -23.12
C ARG A 92 -1.97 -3.93 -22.66
N VAL A 93 -2.40 -2.67 -22.71
CA VAL A 93 -3.83 -2.34 -22.80
C VAL A 93 -4.06 -1.46 -24.02
N SER A 94 -4.02 -2.08 -25.19
CA SER A 94 -4.71 -1.54 -26.37
C SER A 94 -6.18 -1.88 -26.21
N VAL A 95 -7.00 -0.85 -25.99
CA VAL A 95 -8.44 -0.93 -26.20
C VAL A 95 -8.65 -0.93 -27.72
N ARG A 96 -9.17 -2.04 -28.24
CA ARG A 96 -9.91 -2.09 -29.50
C ARG A 96 -11.33 -2.50 -29.18
#